data_AF-A0A563E1B8-F1
#
_entry.id   AF-A0A563E1B8-F1
#
_cell.length_a   1.000
_cell.length_b   1.000
_cell.length_c   1.000
_cell.angle_alpha   90.00
_cell.angle_beta   90.00
_cell.angle_gamma   90.00
#
_symmetry.space_group_name_H-M   'P 1'
#
loop_
_entity.id
_entity.type
_entity.pdbx_description
1 polymer ?
#
loop_
_entity_poly.entity_id
_entity_poly.type
_entity_poly.pdbx_seq_one_letter_code
_entity_poly.pdbx_strand_id
1 'polypeptide(L)' 'MIRSWPSLLIGLGIPVIAVLGGIVAFADTSVFVFGIPLLFFWIFLWFPLTSLCLWISWHFFDRQAYPSDVVSS' A
#
# COMPACT_ATOMS: atom_id res chain seq x y z
N MET A 1 -17.36 12.88 -10.03
CA MET A 1 -18.01 11.63 -9.60
C MET A 1 -16.91 10.59 -9.36
N ILE A 2 -16.61 10.25 -8.10
CA ILE A 2 -15.63 9.20 -7.78
C ILE A 2 -16.21 7.88 -8.29
N ARG A 3 -15.64 7.32 -9.36
CA ARG A 3 -15.95 5.94 -9.78
C ARG A 3 -14.70 5.17 -10.15
N SER A 4 -13.71 5.23 -9.25
CA SER A 4 -12.50 4.42 -9.32
C SER A 4 -12.51 3.37 -8.21
N TRP A 5 -13.61 2.61 -8.12
CA TRP A 5 -13.75 1.43 -7.24
C TRP A 5 -12.58 0.45 -7.30
N PRO A 6 -12.02 0.10 -8.48
CA PRO A 6 -10.85 -0.78 -8.53
C PRO A 6 -9.59 -0.16 -7.90
N SER A 7 -9.43 1.16 -7.96
CA SER A 7 -8.30 1.86 -7.30
C SER A 7 -8.41 1.79 -5.78
N LEU A 8 -9.62 1.90 -5.23
CA LEU A 8 -9.86 1.69 -3.81
C LEU A 8 -9.62 0.23 -3.40
N LEU A 9 -10.04 -0.74 -4.22
CA LEU A 9 -9.79 -2.15 -3.94
C LEU A 9 -8.31 -2.51 -3.95
N ILE A 10 -7.50 -1.93 -4.83
CA ILE A 10 -6.05 -2.20 -4.89
C ILE A 10 -5.31 -1.40 -3.81
N GLY A 11 -5.64 -0.11 -3.66
CA GLY A 11 -5.05 0.75 -2.64
C GLY A 11 -5.44 0.39 -1.20
N LEU A 12 -6.59 -0.25 -0.98
CA LEU A 12 -7.03 -0.71 0.34
C LEU A 12 -6.81 -2.22 0.53
N GLY A 13 -6.89 -3.02 -0.53
CA GLY A 13 -6.64 -4.45 -0.47
C GLY A 13 -5.20 -4.79 -0.13
N ILE A 14 -4.23 -4.07 -0.69
CA ILE A 14 -2.81 -4.26 -0.38
C ILE A 14 -2.49 -4.02 1.11
N PRO A 15 -2.87 -2.87 1.72
CA PRO A 15 -2.62 -2.68 3.14
C PRO A 15 -3.40 -3.69 3.99
N VAL A 16 -4.63 -4.06 3.64
CA VAL A 16 -5.38 -5.08 4.39
C VAL A 16 -4.69 -6.45 4.35
N ILE A 17 -4.26 -6.92 3.18
CA ILE A 17 -3.55 -8.19 3.04
C ILE A 17 -2.19 -8.14 3.77
N ALA A 18 -1.50 -7.02 3.76
CA ALA A 18 -0.26 -6.86 4.52
C ALA A 18 -0.49 -6.77 6.03
N VAL A 19 -1.56 -6.14 6.51
CA VAL A 19 -1.88 -6.16 7.95
C VAL A 19 -2.16 -7.60 8.38
N LEU A 20 -3.07 -8.27 7.67
CA LEU A 20 -3.50 -9.63 7.98
C LEU A 20 -2.38 -10.65 7.84
N GLY A 21 -1.58 -10.56 6.77
CA GLY A 21 -0.41 -11.41 6.58
C GLY A 21 0.62 -11.25 7.70
N GLY A 22 0.80 -10.02 8.18
CA GLY A 22 1.67 -9.74 9.32
C GLY A 22 1.18 -10.33 10.61
N ILE A 23 -0.11 -10.13 10.91
CA ILE A 23 -0.72 -10.69 12.11
C ILE A 23 -0.68 -12.22 12.04
N VAL A 24 -1.06 -12.84 10.93
CA VAL A 24 -1.06 -14.31 10.80
C VAL A 24 0.36 -14.88 10.85
N ALA A 25 1.34 -14.25 10.20
CA ALA A 25 2.72 -14.74 10.20
C ALA A 25 3.44 -14.49 11.54
N PHE A 26 3.11 -13.40 12.24
CA PHE A 26 3.84 -12.94 13.43
C PHE A 26 3.08 -13.03 14.77
N ALA A 27 1.81 -13.45 14.78
CA ALA A 27 1.00 -13.52 16.01
C ALA A 27 1.60 -14.42 17.09
N ASP A 28 2.32 -15.47 16.70
CA ASP A 28 2.85 -16.48 17.63
C ASP A 28 4.38 -16.54 17.64
N THR A 29 5.06 -15.79 16.78
CA THR A 29 6.52 -15.89 16.66
C THR A 29 7.24 -14.95 17.63
N SER A 30 7.74 -15.51 18.72
CA SER A 30 8.81 -14.93 19.55
C SER A 30 10.17 -15.03 18.84
N VAL A 31 10.21 -14.74 17.54
CA VAL A 31 11.42 -14.86 16.73
C VAL A 31 12.17 -13.54 16.83
N PHE A 32 13.38 -13.64 17.38
CA PHE A 32 14.32 -12.54 17.44
C PHE A 32 15.35 -12.73 16.34
N VAL A 33 15.37 -11.82 15.36
CA VAL A 33 16.43 -11.78 14.36
C VAL A 33 17.50 -10.86 14.90
N PHE A 34 18.72 -11.39 15.14
CA PHE A 34 19.83 -10.60 15.69
C PHE A 34 19.57 -9.96 17.07
N GLY A 35 18.61 -10.51 17.84
CA GLY A 35 18.19 -9.94 19.13
C GLY A 35 17.11 -8.86 19.01
N ILE A 36 16.65 -8.55 17.80
CA ILE A 36 15.56 -7.60 17.54
C ILE A 36 14.30 -8.39 17.16
N PRO A 37 13.12 -8.08 17.75
CA PRO A 37 11.86 -8.73 17.39
C PRO A 37 11.56 -8.59 15.89
N LEU A 38 11.18 -9.70 15.25
CA LEU A 38 10.83 -9.73 13.82
C LEU A 38 9.67 -8.78 13.46
N LEU A 39 8.83 -8.46 14.45
CA LEU A 39 7.82 -7.38 14.40
C LEU A 39 8.39 -6.03 13.91
N PHE A 40 9.62 -5.67 14.29
CA PHE A 40 10.24 -4.43 13.82
C PHE A 40 10.55 -4.48 12.32
N PHE A 41 11.01 -5.62 11.82
CA PHE A 41 11.22 -5.83 10.38
C PHE A 41 9.91 -5.68 9.61
N TRP A 42 8.80 -6.18 10.18
CA TRP A 42 7.48 -6.04 9.59
C TRP A 42 7.01 -4.59 9.52
N ILE A 43 7.17 -3.84 10.61
CA ILE A 43 6.89 -2.39 10.65
C ILE A 43 7.79 -1.64 9.65
N PHE A 44 9.04 -2.07 9.48
CA PHE A 44 9.91 -1.52 8.45
C PHE A 44 9.41 -1.81 7.04
N LEU A 45 8.79 -2.98 6.82
CA LEU A 45 8.14 -3.36 5.56
C LEU A 45 6.88 -2.53 5.28
N TRP A 46 6.22 -2.01 6.32
CA TRP A 46 5.07 -1.14 6.18
C TRP A 46 5.40 0.23 5.57
N PHE A 47 6.61 0.75 5.77
CA PHE A 47 7.09 2.01 5.17
C PHE A 47 7.12 1.98 3.63
N PRO A 48 7.82 1.03 2.98
CA PRO A 48 7.79 0.92 1.55
C PRO A 48 6.38 0.55 1.09
N LEU A 49 5.63 -0.29 1.82
CA LEU A 49 4.28 -0.67 1.43
C LEU A 49 3.31 0.53 1.36
N THR A 50 3.34 1.42 2.35
CA THR A 50 2.54 2.67 2.34
C THR A 50 3.00 3.61 1.23
N SER A 51 4.30 3.74 1.00
CA SER A 51 4.85 4.50 -0.12
C SER A 51 4.42 3.93 -1.48
N LEU A 52 4.47 2.60 -1.64
CA LEU A 52 4.09 1.89 -2.85
C LEU A 52 2.57 1.96 -3.09
N CYS A 53 1.78 1.96 -2.01
CA CYS A 53 0.33 2.19 -2.06
C CYS A 53 0.00 3.58 -2.63
N LEU A 54 0.69 4.62 -2.14
CA LEU A 54 0.54 5.98 -2.67
C LEU A 54 1.07 6.08 -4.10
N TRP A 55 2.19 5.45 -4.41
CA TRP A 55 2.79 5.45 -5.75
C TRP A 55 1.91 4.75 -6.78
N ILE A 56 1.33 3.59 -6.45
CA ILE A 56 0.35 2.89 -7.31
C ILE A 56 -0.91 3.72 -7.47
N SER A 57 -1.43 4.30 -6.39
CA SER A 57 -2.57 5.21 -6.45
C SER A 57 -2.31 6.34 -7.45
N TRP A 58 -1.10 6.90 -7.43
CA TRP A 58 -0.72 7.98 -8.34
C TRP A 58 -0.54 7.47 -9.78
N HIS A 59 0.21 6.39 -10.00
CA HIS A 59 0.49 5.83 -11.33
C HIS A 59 -0.78 5.38 -12.08
N PHE A 60 -1.79 4.85 -11.37
CA PHE A 60 -3.04 4.40 -12.00
C PHE A 60 -4.09 5.51 -12.16
N PHE A 61 -4.14 6.48 -11.24
CA PHE A 61 -5.18 7.52 -11.23
C PHE A 61 -4.76 8.80 -11.98
N ASP A 62 -3.51 9.23 -11.83
CA ASP A 62 -2.98 10.44 -12.49
C ASP A 62 -2.88 10.25 -14.02
N ARG A 63 -2.57 9.02 -14.47
CA ARG A 63 -2.50 8.71 -15.90
C ARG A 63 -3.85 8.81 -16.64
N GLN A 64 -4.98 8.74 -15.93
CA GLN A 64 -6.32 8.90 -16.52
C GLN A 64 -6.94 10.28 -16.28
N ALA A 65 -6.31 11.10 -15.44
CA ALA A 65 -6.80 12.42 -15.05
C ALA A 65 -5.90 13.56 -15.57
N TYR A 66 -5.27 13.37 -16.73
CA TYR A 66 -4.80 14.51 -17.54
C TYR A 66 -5.83 14.78 -18.63
N PRO A 67 -6.91 15.50 -18.34
CA PRO A 67 -7.85 15.94 -19.35
C PRO A 67 -7.14 17.08 -20.12
N SER A 68 -7.01 16.91 -21.42
CA SER A 68 -6.30 17.79 -22.35
C SER A 68 -7.06 19.10 -22.66
N ASP A 69 -7.78 19.65 -21.67
CA ASP A 69 -8.71 20.78 -21.80
C ASP A 69 -7.98 22.12 -21.88
N VAL A 70 -6.67 22.16 -21.62
CA VAL A 70 -5.87 23.38 -21.56
C VAL A 70 -5.31 23.85 -22.91
N VAL A 71 -5.67 23.18 -24.02
CA VAL A 71 -5.18 23.50 -25.39
C VAL A 71 -6.30 24.03 -26.30
N SER A 72 -7.44 24.47 -25.74
CA SER A 72 -8.52 25.07 -26.54
C SER A 72 -9.17 26.28 -25.86
N SER A 73 -8.36 27.22 -25.36
CA SER A 73 -8.83 28.56 -24.99
C SER A 73 -8.02 29.62 -25.71
#